data_AF-A0A7C6BAZ3-F1
#
_entry.id   AF-A0A7C6BAZ3-F1
#
_cell.length_a   1.000
_cell.length_b   1.000
_cell.length_c   1.000
_cell.angle_alpha   90.00
_cell.angle_beta   90.00
_cell.angle_gamma   90.00
#
_symmetry.space_group_name_H-M   'P 1'
#
loop_
_entity.id
_entity.type
_entity.pdbx_description
1 polymer ?
#
loop_
_entity_poly.entity_id
_entity_poly.type
_entity_poly.pdbx_seq_one_letter_code
_entity_poly.pdbx_strand_id
1 'polypeptide(L)'
;WNVGFVNDMSYMFASTPVFNQPLNNWDVSFVGNMSSMFSQAINFNQELNDWDVSFVDNMNATFAEAWAFNQPLDNWDTSDVENMSDMFAGAVSFNQPLNSWDVSFVQDMSYMFTRAELFNQPLDNWDTSYVNNMESMFAYAENFSNQDLSAWDVSEVTNHSDFSTEWGENNIEPTWVTE
;
A
#
# COMPACT_ATOMS: atom_id res chain seq x y z
N TRP A 1 4.29 -19.96 16.84
CA TRP A 1 3.01 -20.30 16.20
C TRP A 1 3.33 -20.82 14.81
N ASN A 2 2.65 -21.86 14.34
CA ASN A 2 2.80 -22.34 12.96
C ASN A 2 1.64 -21.76 12.14
N VAL A 3 1.97 -20.98 11.11
CA VAL A 3 1.01 -20.30 10.25
C VAL A 3 1.13 -20.69 8.77
N GLY A 4 2.01 -21.64 8.41
CA GLY A 4 2.29 -22.01 7.00
C GLY A 4 1.17 -22.70 6.22
N PHE A 5 -0.02 -22.83 6.82
CA PHE A 5 -1.25 -23.31 6.15
C PHE A 5 -2.42 -22.33 6.32
N VAL A 6 -2.16 -21.16 6.91
CA VAL A 6 -3.17 -20.12 7.08
C VAL A 6 -3.29 -19.38 5.76
N ASN A 7 -4.48 -19.40 5.18
CA ASN A 7 -4.76 -18.68 3.94
C ASN A 7 -5.32 -17.26 4.19
N ASP A 8 -5.90 -17.02 5.37
CA ASP A 8 -6.52 -15.76 5.73
C ASP A 8 -5.93 -15.25 7.05
N MET A 9 -5.20 -14.14 6.96
CA MET A 9 -4.65 -13.40 8.10
C MET A 9 -5.36 -12.06 8.31
N SER A 10 -6.52 -11.88 7.69
CA SER A 10 -7.26 -10.64 7.79
C SER A 10 -7.56 -10.29 9.26
N TYR A 11 -7.40 -9.02 9.58
CA TYR A 11 -7.63 -8.46 10.92
C TYR A 11 -6.80 -9.08 12.07
N MET A 12 -5.81 -9.93 11.82
CA MET A 12 -5.15 -10.73 12.87
C MET A 12 -4.56 -9.87 14.01
N PHE A 13 -4.03 -8.70 13.68
CA PHE A 13 -3.49 -7.71 14.62
C PHE A 13 -4.22 -6.36 14.50
N ALA A 14 -5.42 -6.33 13.92
CA ALA A 14 -6.20 -5.11 13.83
C ALA A 14 -6.51 -4.56 15.23
N SER A 15 -6.40 -3.24 15.38
CA SER A 15 -6.67 -2.51 16.63
C SER A 15 -5.88 -3.04 17.83
N THR A 16 -4.62 -3.43 17.60
CA THR A 16 -3.68 -3.83 18.64
C THR A 16 -2.61 -2.76 18.87
N PRO A 17 -2.96 -1.59 19.45
CA PRO A 17 -2.08 -0.42 19.47
C PRO A 17 -0.76 -0.62 20.22
N VAL A 18 -0.66 -1.62 21.10
CA VAL A 18 0.58 -1.94 21.85
C VAL A 18 1.39 -3.09 21.25
N PHE A 19 0.91 -3.72 20.18
CA PHE A 19 1.59 -4.85 19.56
C PHE A 19 2.78 -4.38 18.72
N ASN A 20 3.95 -4.98 18.99
CA ASN A 20 5.20 -4.71 18.27
C ASN A 20 6.18 -5.88 18.47
N GLN A 21 5.69 -7.11 18.41
CA GLN A 21 6.51 -8.31 18.61
C GLN A 21 7.01 -8.84 17.26
N PRO A 22 8.24 -9.39 17.18
CA PRO A 22 8.83 -9.82 15.91
C PRO A 22 8.03 -10.96 15.27
N LEU A 23 7.82 -10.86 13.96
CA LEU A 23 7.08 -11.82 13.14
C LEU A 23 7.90 -12.41 11.98
N ASN A 24 9.19 -12.06 11.89
CA ASN A 24 10.09 -12.42 10.78
C ASN A 24 10.30 -13.94 10.60
N ASN A 25 9.92 -14.77 11.58
CA ASN A 25 10.02 -16.23 11.49
C ASN A 25 8.72 -16.91 11.02
N TRP A 26 7.70 -16.15 10.62
CA TRP A 26 6.45 -16.70 10.14
C TRP A 26 6.57 -17.12 8.68
N ASP A 27 6.05 -18.31 8.38
CA ASP A 27 5.87 -18.79 7.02
C ASP A 27 4.49 -18.35 6.53
N VAL A 28 4.47 -17.34 5.65
CA VAL A 28 3.25 -16.72 5.12
C VAL A 28 3.00 -17.06 3.65
N SER A 29 3.75 -18.02 3.07
CA SER A 29 3.73 -18.33 1.63
C SER A 29 2.42 -18.94 1.13
N PHE A 30 1.44 -19.18 2.00
CA PHE A 30 0.12 -19.72 1.67
C PHE A 30 -1.03 -18.72 1.95
N VAL A 31 -0.69 -17.53 2.45
CA VAL A 31 -1.65 -16.47 2.76
C VAL A 31 -2.12 -15.85 1.45
N GLY A 32 -3.43 -15.89 1.20
CA GLY A 32 -4.07 -15.16 0.12
C GLY A 32 -4.59 -13.79 0.56
N ASN A 33 -5.07 -13.70 1.81
CA ASN A 33 -5.70 -12.48 2.31
C ASN A 33 -4.94 -11.91 3.53
N MET A 34 -4.40 -10.70 3.38
CA MET A 34 -3.75 -9.91 4.45
C MET A 34 -4.54 -8.64 4.80
N SER A 35 -5.81 -8.56 4.41
CA SER A 35 -6.58 -7.33 4.56
C SER A 35 -6.72 -6.92 6.02
N SER A 36 -6.46 -5.64 6.30
CA SER A 36 -6.50 -5.04 7.63
C SER A 36 -5.62 -5.73 8.69
N MET A 37 -4.64 -6.56 8.31
CA MET A 37 -3.88 -7.40 9.25
C MET A 37 -3.25 -6.58 10.39
N PHE A 38 -2.69 -5.41 10.09
CA PHE A 38 -2.09 -4.48 11.07
C PHE A 38 -2.84 -3.15 11.17
N SER A 39 -4.10 -3.10 10.73
CA SER A 39 -4.88 -1.86 10.79
C SER A 39 -4.97 -1.34 12.23
N GLN A 40 -4.70 -0.06 12.47
CA GLN A 40 -4.67 0.57 13.80
C GLN A 40 -3.69 -0.08 14.79
N ALA A 41 -2.70 -0.86 14.32
CA ALA A 41 -1.58 -1.32 15.13
C ALA A 41 -0.55 -0.19 15.28
N ILE A 42 -0.94 0.88 15.97
CA ILE A 42 -0.26 2.19 16.01
C ILE A 42 1.25 2.09 16.26
N ASN A 43 1.70 1.19 17.14
CA ASN A 43 3.12 1.02 17.50
C ASN A 43 3.85 -0.09 16.74
N PHE A 44 3.20 -0.78 15.79
CA PHE A 44 3.81 -1.88 15.05
C PHE A 44 4.87 -1.35 14.07
N ASN A 45 6.08 -1.86 14.17
CA ASN A 45 7.21 -1.47 13.33
C ASN A 45 8.27 -2.60 13.28
N GLN A 46 7.84 -3.82 12.94
CA GLN A 46 8.71 -5.00 12.87
C GLN A 46 9.04 -5.36 11.43
N GLU A 47 10.23 -5.92 11.22
CA GLU A 47 10.72 -6.34 9.90
C GLU A 47 9.82 -7.43 9.30
N LEU A 48 9.38 -7.20 8.05
CA LEU A 48 8.53 -8.11 7.26
C LEU A 48 9.10 -8.38 5.86
N ASN A 49 10.26 -7.81 5.51
CA ASN A 49 10.80 -7.85 4.14
C ASN A 49 11.18 -9.27 3.67
N ASP A 50 11.33 -10.22 4.59
CA ASP A 50 11.64 -11.63 4.28
C ASP A 50 10.37 -12.49 4.09
N TRP A 51 9.17 -11.90 4.19
CA TRP A 51 7.92 -12.61 3.95
C TRP A 51 7.73 -12.91 2.47
N ASP A 52 7.40 -14.17 2.17
CA ASP A 52 6.93 -14.58 0.85
C ASP A 52 5.43 -14.27 0.72
N VAL A 53 5.13 -13.13 0.09
CA VAL A 53 3.76 -12.66 -0.16
C VAL A 53 3.27 -12.95 -1.59
N SER A 54 3.98 -13.80 -2.34
CA SER A 54 3.68 -14.08 -3.75
C SER A 54 2.31 -14.71 -4.01
N PHE A 55 1.64 -15.24 -2.97
CA PHE A 55 0.30 -15.80 -3.06
C PHE A 55 -0.81 -14.85 -2.58
N VAL A 56 -0.45 -13.65 -2.11
CA VAL A 56 -1.41 -12.68 -1.56
C VAL A 56 -2.12 -11.97 -2.70
N ASP A 57 -3.45 -12.06 -2.73
CA ASP A 57 -4.32 -11.35 -3.70
C ASP A 57 -4.96 -10.08 -3.10
N ASN A 58 -5.01 -9.97 -1.77
CA ASN A 58 -5.69 -8.89 -1.07
C ASN A 58 -4.83 -8.29 0.06
N MET A 59 -4.41 -7.03 -0.14
CA MET A 59 -3.67 -6.21 0.82
C MET A 59 -4.45 -4.96 1.29
N ASN A 60 -5.78 -4.97 1.13
CA ASN A 60 -6.63 -3.86 1.55
C ASN A 60 -6.35 -3.47 3.02
N ALA A 61 -6.05 -2.20 3.28
CA ALA A 61 -5.85 -1.65 4.61
C ALA A 61 -4.81 -2.36 5.50
N THR A 62 -3.89 -3.16 4.93
CA THR A 62 -2.96 -4.00 5.72
C THR A 62 -2.19 -3.20 6.78
N PHE A 63 -1.76 -1.98 6.47
CA PHE A 63 -1.07 -1.06 7.39
C PHE A 63 -1.85 0.23 7.66
N ALA A 64 -3.16 0.27 7.39
CA ALA A 64 -3.98 1.45 7.63
C ALA A 64 -3.87 1.90 9.11
N GLU A 65 -3.54 3.16 9.36
CA GLU A 65 -3.32 3.74 10.69
C GLU A 65 -2.23 3.04 11.54
N ALA A 66 -1.32 2.28 10.92
CA ALA A 66 -0.12 1.78 11.59
C ALA A 66 0.94 2.90 11.69
N TRP A 67 0.67 3.90 12.54
CA TRP A 67 1.39 5.19 12.54
C TRP A 67 2.92 5.09 12.61
N ALA A 68 3.45 4.11 13.36
CA ALA A 68 4.88 3.92 13.55
C ALA A 68 5.55 3.05 12.48
N PHE A 69 4.78 2.42 11.58
CA PHE A 69 5.32 1.47 10.62
C PHE A 69 6.18 2.17 9.56
N ASN A 70 7.45 1.74 9.45
CA ASN A 70 8.41 2.26 8.49
C ASN A 70 9.51 1.23 8.20
N GLN A 71 9.11 0.00 7.88
CA GLN A 71 10.03 -1.10 7.56
C GLN A 71 10.04 -1.36 6.05
N PRO A 72 11.19 -1.77 5.49
CA PRO A 72 11.30 -2.08 4.06
C PRO A 72 10.37 -3.22 3.65
N LEU A 73 9.84 -3.12 2.44
CA LEU A 73 8.94 -4.08 1.80
C LEU A 73 9.34 -4.32 0.32
N ASP A 74 10.54 -3.90 -0.08
CA ASP A 74 11.02 -3.91 -1.46
C ASP A 74 11.28 -5.31 -2.03
N ASN A 75 11.35 -6.34 -1.16
CA ASN A 75 11.46 -7.74 -1.55
C ASN A 75 10.10 -8.43 -1.79
N TRP A 76 8.99 -7.77 -1.48
CA TRP A 76 7.66 -8.37 -1.64
C TRP A 76 7.35 -8.55 -3.13
N ASP A 77 6.92 -9.77 -3.48
CA ASP A 77 6.37 -10.07 -4.79
C ASP A 77 4.86 -9.79 -4.78
N THR A 78 4.47 -8.68 -5.41
CA THR A 78 3.08 -8.20 -5.43
C THR A 78 2.35 -8.53 -6.73
N SER A 79 2.91 -9.37 -7.61
CA SER A 79 2.37 -9.60 -8.96
C SER A 79 0.95 -10.17 -8.99
N ASP A 80 0.54 -10.86 -7.92
CA ASP A 80 -0.78 -11.49 -7.80
C ASP A 80 -1.79 -10.62 -7.02
N VAL A 81 -1.39 -9.45 -6.52
CA VAL A 81 -2.25 -8.57 -5.72
C VAL A 81 -3.28 -7.87 -6.59
N GLU A 82 -4.56 -8.05 -6.28
CA GLU A 82 -5.68 -7.39 -6.96
C GLU A 82 -6.16 -6.12 -6.23
N ASN A 83 -6.00 -6.06 -4.91
CA ASN A 83 -6.53 -4.96 -4.08
C ASN A 83 -5.46 -4.42 -3.11
N MET A 84 -5.14 -3.13 -3.26
CA MET A 84 -4.26 -2.36 -2.38
C MET A 84 -4.96 -1.14 -1.76
N SER A 85 -6.29 -1.06 -1.79
CA SER A 85 -6.99 0.10 -1.25
C SER A 85 -6.72 0.29 0.24
N ASP A 86 -6.59 1.53 0.67
CA ASP A 86 -6.25 1.94 2.04
C ASP A 86 -4.94 1.35 2.61
N MET A 87 -4.10 0.65 1.83
CA MET A 87 -3.01 -0.18 2.36
C MET A 87 -2.09 0.56 3.35
N PHE A 88 -1.78 1.83 3.08
CA PHE A 88 -0.98 2.72 3.93
C PHE A 88 -1.76 3.97 4.38
N ALA A 89 -3.09 3.94 4.32
CA ALA A 89 -3.92 5.09 4.73
C ALA A 89 -3.62 5.47 6.18
N GLY A 90 -3.15 6.69 6.43
CA GLY A 90 -2.78 7.16 7.77
C GLY A 90 -1.54 6.49 8.37
N ALA A 91 -0.72 5.77 7.59
CA ALA A 91 0.58 5.27 8.02
C ALA A 91 1.61 6.41 8.05
N VAL A 92 1.43 7.36 8.98
CA VAL A 92 2.13 8.65 9.03
C VAL A 92 3.65 8.54 8.86
N SER A 93 4.30 7.54 9.47
CA SER A 93 5.76 7.41 9.45
C SER A 93 6.32 6.69 8.21
N PHE A 94 5.47 6.10 7.37
CA PHE A 94 5.91 5.23 6.29
C PHE A 94 6.60 6.03 5.16
N ASN A 95 7.83 5.66 4.84
CA ASN A 95 8.61 6.29 3.77
C ASN A 95 9.67 5.32 3.22
N GLN A 96 9.22 4.16 2.72
CA GLN A 96 10.09 3.11 2.18
C GLN A 96 9.87 2.94 0.68
N PRO A 97 10.92 2.56 -0.08
CA PRO A 97 10.82 2.43 -1.53
C PRO A 97 9.84 1.33 -1.93
N LEU A 98 8.96 1.64 -2.86
CA LEU A 98 7.96 0.73 -3.43
C LEU A 98 8.03 0.63 -4.96
N ASN A 99 8.96 1.34 -5.61
CA ASN A 99 9.06 1.42 -7.06
C ASN A 99 9.47 0.08 -7.74
N SER A 100 9.80 -0.95 -6.95
CA SER A 100 10.09 -2.32 -7.40
C SER A 100 8.87 -3.23 -7.42
N TRP A 101 7.75 -2.82 -6.82
CA TRP A 101 6.53 -3.62 -6.79
C TRP A 101 5.94 -3.78 -8.18
N ASP A 102 5.48 -5.00 -8.48
CA ASP A 102 4.66 -5.28 -9.64
C ASP A 102 3.20 -5.00 -9.26
N VAL A 103 2.62 -3.95 -9.83
CA VAL A 103 1.23 -3.54 -9.61
C VAL A 103 0.36 -3.76 -10.85
N SER A 104 0.85 -4.50 -11.84
CA SER A 104 0.20 -4.67 -13.14
C SER A 104 -1.14 -5.43 -13.07
N PHE A 105 -1.43 -6.10 -11.95
CA PHE A 105 -2.69 -6.81 -11.70
C PHE A 105 -3.63 -6.09 -10.70
N VAL A 106 -3.18 -4.99 -10.11
CA VAL A 106 -3.95 -4.24 -9.11
C VAL A 106 -5.12 -3.54 -9.78
N GLN A 107 -6.32 -3.73 -9.23
CA GLN A 107 -7.56 -3.13 -9.71
C GLN A 107 -7.98 -1.90 -8.88
N ASP A 108 -7.70 -1.92 -7.57
CA ASP A 108 -8.12 -0.87 -6.63
C ASP A 108 -6.92 -0.35 -5.81
N MET A 109 -6.61 0.93 -5.99
CA MET A 109 -5.62 1.70 -5.23
C MET A 109 -6.25 2.89 -4.48
N SER A 110 -7.58 2.91 -4.36
CA SER A 110 -8.26 3.98 -3.65
C SER A 110 -7.73 4.12 -2.23
N TYR A 111 -7.53 5.35 -1.78
CA TYR A 111 -7.05 5.71 -0.46
C TYR A 111 -5.66 5.17 -0.06
N MET A 112 -4.91 4.51 -0.95
CA MET A 112 -3.70 3.75 -0.63
C MET A 112 -2.68 4.52 0.22
N PHE A 113 -2.46 5.81 -0.08
CA PHE A 113 -1.54 6.70 0.64
C PHE A 113 -2.26 7.91 1.26
N THR A 114 -3.59 7.87 1.42
CA THR A 114 -4.31 8.98 2.07
C THR A 114 -3.73 9.24 3.46
N ARG A 115 -3.31 10.46 3.77
CA ARG A 115 -2.67 10.84 5.05
C ARG A 115 -1.39 10.05 5.39
N ALA A 116 -0.69 9.48 4.41
CA ALA A 116 0.67 8.96 4.59
C ALA A 116 1.67 10.13 4.59
N GLU A 117 1.63 10.96 5.64
CA GLU A 117 2.24 12.31 5.66
C GLU A 117 3.74 12.34 5.33
N LEU A 118 4.53 11.32 5.71
CA LEU A 118 5.97 11.26 5.42
C LEU A 118 6.35 10.56 4.12
N PHE A 119 5.40 9.96 3.40
CA PHE A 119 5.70 9.20 2.19
C PHE A 119 6.16 10.12 1.07
N ASN A 120 7.38 9.90 0.56
CA ASN A 120 7.92 10.63 -0.59
C ASN A 120 8.93 9.77 -1.35
N GLN A 121 8.46 8.68 -1.93
CA GLN A 121 9.26 7.75 -2.72
C GLN A 121 8.78 7.73 -4.18
N PRO A 122 9.69 7.47 -5.13
CA PRO A 122 9.32 7.35 -6.53
C PRO A 122 8.37 6.17 -6.76
N LEU A 123 7.40 6.38 -7.66
CA LEU A 123 6.42 5.37 -8.12
C LEU A 123 6.29 5.38 -9.66
N ASP A 124 7.24 5.99 -10.35
CA ASP A 124 7.24 6.24 -11.80
C ASP A 124 7.33 4.95 -12.64
N ASN A 125 7.75 3.82 -12.06
CA ASN A 125 7.86 2.54 -12.77
C ASN A 125 6.59 1.66 -12.70
N TRP A 126 5.57 2.10 -11.97
CA TRP A 126 4.34 1.31 -11.81
C TRP A 126 3.55 1.20 -13.12
N ASP A 127 3.18 -0.03 -13.49
CA ASP A 127 2.22 -0.31 -14.55
C ASP A 127 0.81 -0.25 -13.97
N THR A 128 0.14 0.90 -14.14
CA THR A 128 -1.21 1.14 -13.61
C THR A 128 -2.33 0.79 -14.60
N SER A 129 -2.02 0.14 -15.72
CA SER A 129 -2.97 -0.07 -16.83
C SER A 129 -4.21 -0.90 -16.46
N TYR A 130 -4.18 -1.62 -15.34
CA TYR A 130 -5.32 -2.41 -14.84
C TYR A 130 -6.09 -1.77 -13.69
N VAL A 131 -5.61 -0.63 -13.18
CA VAL A 131 -6.25 0.06 -12.05
C VAL A 131 -7.51 0.76 -12.53
N ASN A 132 -8.64 0.51 -11.86
CA ASN A 132 -9.92 1.14 -12.17
C ASN A 132 -10.37 2.17 -11.12
N ASN A 133 -9.78 2.18 -9.93
CA ASN A 133 -10.09 3.13 -8.86
C ASN A 133 -8.82 3.67 -8.19
N MET A 134 -8.69 5.00 -8.18
CA MET A 134 -7.62 5.78 -7.54
C MET A 134 -8.20 6.92 -6.66
N GLU A 135 -9.46 6.82 -6.24
CA GLU A 135 -10.09 7.79 -5.34
C GLU A 135 -9.18 8.13 -4.15
N SER A 136 -8.92 9.41 -3.92
CA SER A 136 -8.16 9.92 -2.77
C SER A 136 -6.76 9.30 -2.58
N MET A 137 -6.17 8.66 -3.59
CA MET A 137 -4.94 7.87 -3.45
C MET A 137 -3.82 8.59 -2.68
N PHE A 138 -3.62 9.88 -2.93
CA PHE A 138 -2.62 10.73 -2.24
C PHE A 138 -3.24 11.87 -1.43
N ALA A 139 -4.54 11.81 -1.11
CA ALA A 139 -5.20 12.87 -0.37
C ALA A 139 -4.50 13.10 0.99
N TYR A 140 -4.07 14.34 1.25
CA TYR A 140 -3.32 14.74 2.46
C TYR A 140 -1.96 14.03 2.64
N ALA A 141 -1.33 13.53 1.57
CA ALA A 141 0.05 13.05 1.59
C ALA A 141 1.03 14.23 1.45
N GLU A 142 1.13 15.06 2.50
CA GLU A 142 1.73 16.41 2.44
C GLU A 142 3.20 16.44 1.96
N ASN A 143 4.01 15.41 2.24
CA ASN A 143 5.41 15.37 1.79
C ASN A 143 5.62 14.74 0.40
N PHE A 144 4.60 14.11 -0.19
CA PHE A 144 4.71 13.51 -1.52
C PHE A 144 4.91 14.62 -2.54
N SER A 145 6.14 14.83 -3.00
CA SER A 145 6.54 16.03 -3.73
C SER A 145 7.62 15.75 -4.77
N ASN A 146 7.64 16.53 -5.85
CA ASN A 146 8.57 16.38 -6.97
C ASN A 146 8.47 15.01 -7.67
N GLN A 147 7.26 14.45 -7.74
CA GLN A 147 6.99 13.16 -8.38
C GLN A 147 6.38 13.38 -9.77
N ASP A 148 6.85 12.63 -10.76
CA ASP A 148 6.30 12.64 -12.11
C ASP A 148 5.53 11.35 -12.37
N LEU A 149 4.20 11.43 -12.32
CA LEU A 149 3.29 10.31 -12.58
C LEU A 149 2.67 10.37 -13.98
N SER A 150 3.19 11.22 -14.87
CA SER A 150 2.64 11.39 -16.22
C SER A 150 2.77 10.16 -17.12
N ALA A 151 3.65 9.22 -16.74
CA ALA A 151 3.87 7.95 -17.44
C ALA A 151 2.85 6.87 -17.10
N TRP A 152 2.06 7.04 -16.02
CA TRP A 152 1.03 6.07 -15.62
C TRP A 152 -0.05 5.94 -16.69
N ASP A 153 -0.35 4.70 -17.08
CA ASP A 153 -1.51 4.39 -17.89
C ASP A 153 -2.76 4.39 -17.00
N VAL A 154 -3.58 5.42 -17.14
CA VAL A 154 -4.83 5.59 -16.39
C VAL A 154 -6.07 5.44 -17.29
N SER A 155 -5.93 4.71 -18.40
CA SER A 155 -7.02 4.55 -19.38
C SER A 155 -8.22 3.78 -18.86
N GLU A 156 -8.03 2.88 -17.88
CA GLU A 156 -9.09 2.10 -17.23
C GLU A 156 -9.61 2.74 -15.92
N VAL A 157 -9.02 3.86 -15.48
CA VAL A 157 -9.43 4.52 -14.22
C VAL A 157 -10.78 5.22 -14.40
N THR A 158 -11.77 4.78 -13.61
CA THR A 158 -13.14 5.32 -13.64
C THR A 158 -13.44 6.26 -12.46
N ASN A 159 -12.67 6.17 -11.38
CA ASN A 159 -12.79 7.05 -10.23
C ASN A 159 -11.40 7.51 -9.77
N HIS A 160 -11.20 8.82 -9.76
CA HIS A 160 -9.99 9.49 -9.29
C HIS A 160 -10.35 10.77 -8.51
N SER A 161 -11.54 10.81 -7.90
CA SER A 161 -11.95 11.96 -7.10
C SER A 161 -10.97 12.19 -5.95
N ASP A 162 -10.60 13.45 -5.71
CA ASP A 162 -9.67 13.85 -4.65
C ASP A 162 -8.27 13.20 -4.71
N PHE A 163 -7.87 12.62 -5.84
CA PHE A 163 -6.60 11.90 -6.03
C PHE A 163 -5.39 12.60 -5.41
N SER A 164 -5.25 13.90 -5.66
CA SER A 164 -4.11 14.75 -5.28
C SER A 164 -4.45 15.83 -4.25
N THR A 165 -5.63 15.77 -3.63
CA THR A 165 -6.09 16.80 -2.68
C THR A 165 -5.08 16.96 -1.54
N GLU A 166 -4.45 18.13 -1.42
CA GLU A 166 -3.45 18.42 -0.37
C GLU A 166 -2.22 17.48 -0.36
N TRP A 167 -1.80 16.96 -1.53
CA TRP A 167 -0.45 16.37 -1.66
C TRP A 167 0.64 17.46 -1.77
N GLY A 168 1.92 17.08 -1.72
CA GLY A 168 3.03 18.02 -1.76
C GLY A 168 3.24 18.73 -3.12
N GLU A 169 4.20 19.67 -3.13
CA GLU A 169 4.45 20.55 -4.28
C GLU A 169 5.17 19.86 -5.45
N ASN A 170 5.06 20.45 -6.64
CA ASN A 170 5.80 20.08 -7.86
C ASN A 170 5.58 18.64 -8.36
N ASN A 171 4.44 18.04 -8.04
CA ASN A 171 4.03 16.78 -8.65
C ASN A 171 3.41 17.01 -10.03
N ILE A 172 3.53 16.00 -10.89
CA ILE A 172 2.85 15.92 -12.18
C ILE A 172 1.87 14.76 -12.10
N GLU A 173 0.57 15.06 -12.18
CA GLU A 173 -0.47 14.03 -12.21
C GLU A 173 -0.43 13.19 -13.50
N PRO A 174 -1.01 11.97 -13.47
CA PRO A 174 -1.35 11.24 -14.67
C PRO A 174 -2.25 12.07 -15.60
N THR A 175 -2.23 11.75 -16.90
CA THR A 175 -3.16 12.39 -17.84
C THR A 175 -4.51 11.68 -17.79
N TRP A 176 -5.40 12.16 -16.92
CA TRP A 176 -6.76 11.63 -16.78
C TRP A 176 -7.53 11.72 -18.12
N VAL A 177 -8.14 10.60 -18.53
CA VAL A 177 -9.03 10.59 -19.68
C VAL A 177 -10.32 11.31 -19.26
N THR A 178 -10.56 12.50 -19.81
CA THR A 178 -11.82 13.21 -19.57
C THR A 178 -12.95 12.51 -20.34
N GLU A 179 -14.07 12.21 -19.67
CA GLU A 179 -15.33 11.83 -20.32
C GLU A 179 -15.85 12.90 -21.30
#